data_AF-A0A3B0YJN2-F1
#
_entry.id   AF-A0A3B0YJN2-F1
#
_cell.length_a   1.000
_cell.length_b   1.000
_cell.length_c   1.000
_cell.angle_alpha   90.00
_cell.angle_beta   90.00
_cell.angle_gamma   90.00
#
_symmetry.space_group_name_H-M   'P 1'
#
loop_
_entity.id
_entity.type
_entity.pdbx_description
1 polymer ?
#
loop_
_entity_poly.entity_id
_entity_poly.type
_entity_poly.pdbx_seq_one_letter_code
_entity_poly.pdbx_strand_id
1 'polypeptide(L)'
;MSQAASHSEPDSDQADSFQPQLPKAGQRVLWSRLYGDSLPLTLAGAAQQYSGLLLVITPDSQSAEQLQRQLRFFCDDTSLDILCFPDWETLPYDTFSPHQDIISERLETLCHLPTLKHGVLLVPVATLLQRLPPKNFLDQYSLALNT
;
A
#
# COMPACT_ATOMS: atom_id res chain seq x y z
N MET A 1 -8.19 -37.65 42.20
CA MET A 1 -9.19 -37.67 41.11
C MET A 1 -9.93 -36.34 41.11
N SER A 2 -9.56 -35.44 40.19
CA SER A 2 -10.48 -34.51 39.52
C SER A 2 -9.60 -33.67 38.57
N GLN A 3 -9.38 -34.19 37.36
CA GLN A 3 -8.77 -33.41 36.29
C GLN A 3 -9.88 -32.50 35.74
N ALA A 4 -9.76 -31.20 35.98
CA ALA A 4 -10.53 -30.20 35.24
C ALA A 4 -9.94 -30.14 33.83
N ALA A 5 -10.75 -30.57 32.85
CA ALA A 5 -10.45 -30.44 31.45
C ALA A 5 -10.34 -28.94 31.10
N SER A 6 -9.10 -28.44 30.99
CA SER A 6 -8.82 -27.21 30.27
C SER A 6 -9.03 -27.50 28.78
N HIS A 7 -10.18 -27.08 28.29
CA HIS A 7 -10.54 -27.06 26.88
C HIS A 7 -9.60 -26.06 26.18
N SER A 8 -8.53 -26.57 25.55
CA SER A 8 -7.63 -25.76 24.74
C SER A 8 -8.32 -25.45 23.41
N GLU A 9 -8.88 -24.25 23.30
CA GLU A 9 -9.28 -23.69 22.00
C GLU A 9 -8.03 -23.63 21.08
N PRO A 10 -8.17 -23.93 19.77
CA PRO A 10 -7.02 -23.93 18.88
C PRO A 10 -6.51 -22.50 18.70
N ASP A 11 -5.22 -22.31 18.99
CA ASP A 11 -4.46 -21.06 18.86
C ASP A 11 -4.26 -20.74 17.36
N SER A 12 -5.33 -20.33 16.67
CA SER A 12 -5.33 -20.02 15.23
C SER A 12 -4.97 -18.57 14.90
N ASP A 13 -4.45 -17.83 15.87
CA ASP A 13 -4.31 -16.37 15.82
C ASP A 13 -2.83 -15.91 15.78
N GLN A 14 -1.92 -16.82 15.46
CA GLN A 14 -0.54 -16.48 15.08
C GLN A 14 -0.51 -16.30 13.57
N ALA A 15 -0.67 -15.07 13.10
CA ALA A 15 -0.35 -14.73 11.73
C ALA A 15 1.15 -14.94 11.52
N ASP A 16 1.54 -15.93 10.72
CA ASP A 16 2.91 -16.07 10.27
C ASP A 16 3.28 -14.79 9.49
N SER A 17 4.15 -13.96 10.07
CA SER A 17 4.54 -12.68 9.46
C SER A 17 5.28 -12.86 8.14
N PHE A 18 5.84 -14.04 7.86
CA PHE A 18 6.52 -14.31 6.59
C PHE A 18 5.54 -14.79 5.51
N GLN A 19 4.43 -15.42 5.89
CA GLN A 19 3.41 -15.93 4.97
C GLN A 19 2.01 -15.58 5.48
N PRO A 20 1.63 -14.29 5.41
CA PRO A 20 0.35 -13.86 5.93
C PRO A 20 -0.82 -14.45 5.14
N GLN A 21 -1.92 -14.68 5.85
CA GLN A 21 -3.16 -15.08 5.19
C GLN A 21 -3.73 -13.91 4.37
N LEU A 22 -3.81 -14.10 3.05
CA LEU A 22 -4.44 -13.16 2.14
C LEU A 22 -5.95 -13.40 2.07
N PRO A 23 -6.78 -12.34 2.14
CA PRO A 23 -8.23 -12.46 2.00
C PRO A 23 -8.61 -12.86 0.57
N LYS A 24 -9.69 -13.64 0.43
CA LYS A 24 -10.39 -13.79 -0.85
C LYS A 24 -11.32 -12.60 -1.11
N ALA A 25 -11.79 -12.45 -2.35
CA ALA A 25 -12.75 -11.42 -2.71
C ALA A 25 -13.97 -11.43 -1.76
N GLY A 26 -14.27 -10.28 -1.13
CA GLY A 26 -15.36 -10.12 -0.16
C GLY A 26 -15.05 -10.57 1.27
N GLN A 27 -13.91 -11.21 1.51
CA GLN A 27 -13.46 -11.61 2.85
C GLN A 27 -12.64 -10.51 3.51
N ARG A 28 -12.73 -10.43 4.84
CA ARG A 28 -11.85 -9.61 5.68
C ARG A 28 -10.98 -10.52 6.52
N VAL A 29 -9.70 -10.20 6.58
CA VAL A 29 -8.72 -10.84 7.47
C VAL A 29 -8.18 -9.75 8.38
N LEU A 30 -8.07 -10.06 9.67
CA LEU A 30 -7.45 -9.18 10.66
C LEU A 30 -6.08 -9.76 11.00
N TRP A 31 -5.00 -9.05 10.67
CA TRP A 31 -3.69 -9.36 11.20
C TRP A 31 -3.54 -8.66 12.55
N SER A 32 -3.43 -9.45 13.63
CA SER A 32 -3.31 -8.97 14.99
C SER A 32 -1.88 -9.13 15.51
N ARG A 33 -1.58 -8.52 16.67
CA ARG A 33 -0.28 -8.68 17.37
C ARG A 33 0.94 -8.27 16.53
N LEU A 34 0.76 -7.31 15.62
CA LEU A 34 1.84 -6.71 14.85
C LEU A 34 2.55 -5.63 15.69
N TYR A 35 3.63 -6.02 16.36
CA TYR A 35 4.47 -5.13 17.16
C TYR A 35 5.71 -4.67 16.39
N GLY A 36 6.15 -3.42 16.62
CA GLY A 36 7.34 -2.86 15.97
C GLY A 36 7.25 -2.93 14.45
N ASP A 37 8.33 -3.38 13.80
CA ASP A 37 8.44 -3.50 12.34
C ASP A 37 7.83 -4.82 11.78
N SER A 38 6.99 -5.52 12.54
CA SER A 38 6.30 -6.71 12.02
C SER A 38 5.24 -6.38 10.97
N LEU A 39 4.64 -5.17 11.00
CA LEU A 39 3.70 -4.73 9.97
C LEU A 39 4.35 -4.62 8.58
N PRO A 40 5.45 -3.86 8.37
CA PRO A 40 6.14 -3.82 7.08
C PRO A 40 6.66 -5.19 6.65
N LEU A 41 7.16 -6.01 7.57
CA LEU A 41 7.57 -7.38 7.25
C LEU A 41 6.40 -8.23 6.73
N THR A 42 5.25 -8.16 7.41
CA THR A 42 4.04 -8.88 7.01
C THR A 42 3.54 -8.40 5.65
N LEU A 43 3.56 -7.09 5.42
CA LEU A 43 3.19 -6.52 4.12
C LEU A 43 4.17 -6.94 3.01
N ALA A 44 5.47 -7.05 3.30
CA ALA A 44 6.45 -7.57 2.35
C ALA A 44 6.16 -9.03 1.96
N GLY A 45 5.88 -9.89 2.93
CA GLY A 45 5.46 -11.28 2.68
C GLY A 45 4.16 -11.36 1.87
N ALA A 46 3.17 -10.51 2.20
CA ALA A 46 1.91 -10.41 1.45
C ALA A 46 2.14 -9.97 0.00
N ALA A 47 3.00 -8.97 -0.22
CA ALA A 47 3.34 -8.47 -1.54
C ALA A 47 4.08 -9.53 -2.38
N GLN A 48 4.96 -10.32 -1.77
CA GLN A 48 5.65 -11.42 -2.46
C GLN A 48 4.69 -12.57 -2.84
N GLN A 49 3.71 -12.87 -1.97
CA GLN A 49 2.75 -13.95 -2.21
C GLN A 49 1.66 -13.59 -3.22
N TYR A 50 1.25 -12.32 -3.28
CA TYR A 50 0.18 -11.86 -4.17
C TYR A 50 0.73 -11.41 -5.52
N SER A 51 0.30 -12.05 -6.61
CA SER A 51 0.74 -11.75 -7.98
C SER A 51 0.06 -10.52 -8.62
N GLY A 52 -0.34 -9.54 -7.82
CA GLY A 52 -1.08 -8.35 -8.23
C GLY A 52 -0.63 -7.08 -7.53
N LEU A 53 -1.37 -5.99 -7.72
CA LEU A 53 -1.15 -4.74 -6.99
C LEU A 53 -1.75 -4.83 -5.57
N LEU A 54 -0.92 -4.62 -4.56
CA LEU A 54 -1.34 -4.41 -3.17
C LEU A 54 -1.53 -2.91 -2.90
N LEU A 55 -2.76 -2.48 -2.64
CA LEU A 55 -3.06 -1.12 -2.19
C LEU A 55 -3.00 -1.06 -0.66
N VAL A 56 -2.08 -0.27 -0.12
CA VAL A 56 -1.92 -0.05 1.32
C VAL A 56 -2.40 1.34 1.66
N ILE A 57 -3.46 1.41 2.49
CA ILE A 57 -4.05 2.67 2.92
C ILE A 57 -3.45 3.05 4.28
N THR A 58 -2.80 4.20 4.35
CA THR A 58 -2.19 4.71 5.59
C THR A 58 -3.04 5.82 6.22
N PRO A 59 -2.90 6.07 7.53
CA PRO A 59 -3.63 7.16 8.20
C PRO A 59 -3.23 8.55 7.68
N ASP A 60 -1.97 8.74 7.29
CA ASP A 60 -1.41 10.02 6.86
C ASP A 60 -0.17 9.82 5.96
N SER A 61 0.34 10.93 5.40
CA SER A 61 1.49 10.95 4.50
C SER A 61 2.80 10.55 5.18
N GLN A 62 3.02 10.98 6.43
CA GLN A 62 4.23 10.63 7.18
C GLN A 62 4.30 9.12 7.42
N SER A 63 3.17 8.51 7.78
CA SER A 63 3.01 7.06 7.93
C SER A 63 3.26 6.33 6.60
N ALA A 64 2.81 6.88 5.47
CA ALA A 64 3.08 6.30 4.14
C ALA A 64 4.58 6.29 3.81
N GLU A 65 5.26 7.42 3.98
CA GLU A 65 6.70 7.53 3.71
C GLU A 65 7.53 6.63 4.61
N GLN A 66 7.21 6.58 5.91
CA GLN A 66 7.88 5.69 6.85
C GLN A 66 7.71 4.24 6.43
N LEU A 67 6.47 3.83 6.12
CA LEU A 67 6.17 2.47 5.70
C LEU A 67 6.84 2.13 4.36
N GLN A 68 6.93 3.08 3.43
CA GLN A 68 7.67 2.91 2.18
C GLN A 68 9.13 2.57 2.42
N ARG A 69 9.82 3.32 3.30
CA ARG A 69 11.22 3.07 3.64
C ARG A 69 11.42 1.69 4.27
N GLN A 70 10.54 1.31 5.20
CA GLN A 70 10.59 0.00 5.85
C GLN A 70 10.34 -1.13 4.84
N LEU A 71 9.35 -0.98 3.96
CA LEU A 71 9.06 -1.96 2.92
C LEU A 71 10.22 -2.13 1.92
N ARG A 72 10.85 -1.03 1.50
CA ARG A 72 12.05 -1.09 0.65
C ARG A 72 13.16 -1.90 1.30
N PHE A 73 13.37 -1.75 2.61
CA PHE A 73 14.35 -2.55 3.35
C PHE A 73 14.03 -4.05 3.33
N PHE A 74 12.78 -4.45 3.56
CA PHE A 74 12.40 -5.88 3.57
C PHE A 74 12.26 -6.51 2.19
N CYS A 75 12.08 -5.69 1.15
CA CYS A 75 11.91 -6.12 -0.24
C CYS A 75 13.15 -5.90 -1.11
N ASP A 76 14.32 -5.54 -0.54
CA ASP A 76 15.52 -5.13 -1.30
C ASP A 76 15.97 -6.19 -2.32
N ASP A 77 15.83 -7.47 -1.97
CA ASP A 77 16.16 -8.61 -2.85
C ASP A 77 15.05 -8.96 -3.87
N THR A 78 13.94 -8.21 -3.87
CA THR A 78 12.75 -8.50 -4.68
C THR A 78 12.55 -7.41 -5.72
N SER A 79 12.20 -7.78 -6.96
CA SER A 79 11.87 -6.82 -8.03
C SER A 79 10.47 -6.20 -7.88
N LEU A 80 10.08 -5.86 -6.64
CA LEU A 80 8.77 -5.30 -6.33
C LEU A 80 8.80 -3.78 -6.48
N ASP A 81 7.89 -3.26 -7.29
CA ASP A 81 7.67 -1.81 -7.39
C ASP A 81 6.92 -1.31 -6.15
N ILE A 82 7.53 -0.38 -5.40
CA ILE A 82 6.95 0.20 -4.17
C ILE A 82 6.74 1.70 -4.39
N LEU A 83 5.52 2.05 -4.74
CA LEU A 83 5.09 3.41 -5.05
C LEU A 83 4.39 4.05 -3.85
N CYS A 84 4.53 5.37 -3.73
CA CYS A 84 3.71 6.18 -2.83
C CYS A 84 2.91 7.16 -3.69
N PHE A 85 1.62 7.32 -3.43
CA PHE A 85 0.81 8.32 -4.09
C PHE A 85 0.76 9.58 -3.23
N PRO A 86 1.45 10.66 -3.62
CA PRO A 86 1.64 11.81 -2.74
C PRO A 86 0.34 12.60 -2.58
N ASP A 87 0.11 13.14 -1.38
CA ASP A 87 -0.97 14.09 -1.14
C ASP A 87 -0.66 15.44 -1.79
N TRP A 88 -1.67 16.29 -1.94
CA TRP A 88 -1.52 17.64 -2.50
C TRP A 88 -0.68 18.58 -1.62
N GLU A 89 -0.47 18.21 -0.35
CA GLU A 89 0.17 19.04 0.69
C GLU A 89 -0.47 20.41 0.88
N THR A 90 -1.71 20.57 0.42
CA THR A 90 -2.53 21.75 0.61
C THR A 90 -3.85 21.36 1.26
N LEU A 91 -4.46 22.31 1.96
CA LEU A 91 -5.76 22.06 2.58
C LEU A 91 -6.88 22.01 1.51
N PRO A 92 -8.01 21.33 1.78
CA PRO A 92 -9.18 21.47 0.94
C PRO A 92 -9.60 22.94 0.83
N TYR A 93 -9.73 23.44 -0.41
CA TYR A 93 -10.04 24.83 -0.72
C TYR A 93 -8.97 25.86 -0.29
N ASP A 94 -7.71 25.44 -0.23
CA ASP A 94 -6.58 26.35 -0.05
C ASP A 94 -6.46 27.33 -1.23
N THR A 95 -5.87 28.49 -0.95
CA THR A 95 -5.59 29.52 -1.97
C THR A 95 -4.31 29.20 -2.74
N PHE A 96 -3.45 28.34 -2.19
CA PHE A 96 -2.24 27.88 -2.83
C PHE A 96 -2.49 26.64 -3.69
N SER A 97 -1.92 26.64 -4.90
CA SER A 97 -1.81 25.43 -5.70
C SER A 97 -0.73 24.51 -5.11
N PRO A 98 -0.83 23.18 -5.29
CA PRO A 98 0.25 22.27 -4.95
C PRO A 98 1.55 22.63 -5.65
N HIS A 99 2.65 22.19 -5.05
CA HIS A 99 3.95 22.29 -5.67
C HIS A 99 3.99 21.50 -6.98
N GLN A 100 4.73 22.01 -7.98
CA GLN A 100 4.82 21.37 -9.31
C GLN A 100 5.44 19.97 -9.24
N ASP A 101 6.35 19.76 -8.28
CA ASP A 101 6.97 18.44 -8.06
C ASP A 101 5.93 17.41 -7.62
N ILE A 102 5.01 17.78 -6.71
CA ILE A 102 3.91 16.92 -6.26
C ILE A 102 2.99 16.58 -7.44
N ILE A 103 2.63 17.59 -8.24
CA ILE A 103 1.80 17.36 -9.44
C ILE A 103 2.50 16.38 -10.39
N SER A 104 3.81 16.55 -10.59
CA SER A 104 4.61 15.70 -11.48
C SER A 104 4.66 14.25 -10.97
N GLU A 105 4.96 14.04 -9.68
CA GLU A 105 5.02 12.71 -9.07
C GLU A 105 3.65 12.01 -9.07
N ARG A 106 2.55 12.76 -8.87
CA ARG A 106 1.19 12.21 -9.03
C ARG A 106 0.94 11.74 -10.45
N LEU A 107 1.26 12.56 -11.45
CA LEU A 107 1.05 12.20 -12.85
C LEU A 107 1.92 11.00 -13.25
N GLU A 108 3.18 10.97 -12.82
CA GLU A 108 4.07 9.83 -13.02
C GLU A 108 3.47 8.56 -12.42
N THR A 109 3.02 8.60 -11.17
CA THR A 109 2.40 7.46 -10.49
C THR A 109 1.13 7.01 -11.22
N LEU A 110 0.25 7.93 -11.63
CA LEU A 110 -0.99 7.62 -12.34
C LEU A 110 -0.76 7.07 -13.76
N CYS A 111 0.30 7.50 -14.44
CA CYS A 111 0.70 6.99 -15.75
C CYS A 111 1.35 5.60 -15.63
N HIS A 112 2.08 5.35 -14.54
CA HIS A 112 2.72 4.06 -14.28
C HIS A 112 1.75 2.99 -13.77
N LEU A 113 0.73 3.39 -13.00
CA LEU A 113 -0.22 2.46 -12.36
C LEU A 113 -0.89 1.45 -13.32
N PRO A 114 -1.32 1.81 -14.54
CA PRO A 114 -1.96 0.87 -15.47
C PRO A 114 -1.01 -0.22 -16.01
N THR A 115 0.30 0.02 -16.01
CA THR A 115 1.30 -0.96 -16.47
C THR A 115 1.81 -1.85 -15.36
N LEU A 116 1.60 -1.46 -14.11
CA LEU A 116 2.12 -2.14 -12.93
C LEU A 116 1.28 -3.39 -12.63
N LYS A 117 1.88 -4.56 -12.87
CA LYS A 117 1.23 -5.86 -12.69
C LYS A 117 1.37 -6.39 -11.26
N HIS A 118 2.48 -6.09 -10.62
CA HIS A 118 2.86 -6.62 -9.31
C HIS A 118 3.63 -5.56 -8.56
N GLY A 119 3.20 -5.25 -7.33
CA GLY A 119 3.85 -4.21 -6.52
C GLY A 119 2.95 -3.73 -5.39
N VAL A 120 3.39 -2.67 -4.73
CA VAL A 120 2.72 -2.05 -3.59
C VAL A 120 2.50 -0.56 -3.89
N LEU A 121 1.27 -0.09 -3.71
CA LEU A 121 0.94 1.33 -3.75
C LEU A 121 0.51 1.78 -2.36
N LEU A 122 1.27 2.70 -1.76
CA LEU A 122 0.96 3.35 -0.49
C LEU A 122 0.15 4.62 -0.75
N VAL A 123 -0.99 4.76 -0.10
CA VAL A 123 -1.87 5.93 -0.28
C VAL A 123 -2.43 6.37 1.08
N PRO A 124 -2.21 7.63 1.50
CA PRO A 124 -2.90 8.17 2.67
C PRO A 124 -4.42 8.19 2.46
N VAL A 125 -5.19 7.96 3.53
CA VAL A 125 -6.66 7.92 3.46
C VAL A 125 -7.25 9.22 2.91
N ALA A 126 -6.69 10.38 3.26
CA ALA A 126 -7.12 11.68 2.74
C ALA A 126 -6.94 11.76 1.22
N THR A 127 -5.78 11.32 0.71
CA THR A 127 -5.44 11.29 -0.71
C THR A 127 -6.33 10.32 -1.48
N LEU A 128 -6.66 9.15 -0.90
CA LEU A 128 -7.50 8.15 -1.54
C LEU A 128 -8.94 8.66 -1.79
N LEU A 129 -9.45 9.51 -0.91
CA LEU A 129 -10.79 10.07 -1.02
C LEU A 129 -10.89 11.20 -2.06
N GLN A 130 -9.75 11.73 -2.52
CA GLN A 130 -9.73 12.74 -3.58
C GLN A 130 -10.13 12.10 -4.92
N ARG A 131 -10.95 12.83 -5.68
CA ARG A 131 -11.30 12.41 -7.03
C ARG A 131 -10.09 12.54 -7.95
N LEU A 132 -9.88 11.52 -8.77
CA LEU A 132 -8.82 11.49 -9.78
C LEU A 132 -9.39 11.84 -11.16
N PRO A 133 -8.55 12.38 -12.07
CA PRO A 133 -8.94 12.51 -13.47
C PRO A 133 -9.22 11.11 -14.06
N PRO A 134 -10.17 11.00 -15.00
CA PRO A 134 -10.42 9.73 -15.66
C PRO A 134 -9.18 9.30 -16.46
N LYS A 135 -8.89 8.00 -16.53
CA LYS A 135 -7.72 7.46 -17.24
C LYS A 135 -7.60 8.00 -18.68
N ASN A 136 -8.71 8.05 -19.41
CA ASN A 136 -8.73 8.53 -20.80
C ASN A 136 -8.23 9.98 -20.94
N PHE A 137 -8.37 10.81 -19.91
CA PHE A 137 -7.83 12.17 -19.92
C PHE A 137 -6.30 12.14 -19.96
N LEU A 138 -5.67 11.36 -19.08
CA LEU A 138 -4.21 11.23 -19.05
C LEU A 138 -3.66 10.64 -20.35
N ASP A 139 -4.33 9.61 -20.88
CA ASP A 139 -3.90 8.96 -22.12
C ASP A 139 -4.00 9.92 -23.33
N GLN A 140 -5.00 10.80 -23.39
CA GLN A 140 -5.21 11.76 -24.50
C GLN A 140 -4.23 12.94 -24.48
N TYR A 141 -3.81 13.38 -23.29
CA TYR A 141 -2.94 14.54 -23.10
C TYR A 141 -1.48 14.17 -22.82
N SER A 142 -1.10 12.90 -23.04
CA SER A 142 0.28 12.42 -22.95
C SER A 142 0.96 12.40 -24.32
N LEU A 143 2.25 12.76 -24.36
CA LEU A 143 3.09 12.75 -25.56
C LEU A 143 4.28 11.81 -25.36
N ALA A 144 4.33 10.71 -26.12
CA ALA A 144 5.48 9.82 -26.18
C ALA A 144 6.39 10.22 -27.34
N LEU A 145 7.65 10.55 -27.02
CA LEU A 145 8.69 10.86 -28.02
C LEU A 145 9.64 9.68 -28.11
N ASN A 146 9.69 9.03 -29.28
CA ASN A 146 10.75 8.08 -29.60
C ASN A 146 11.90 8.86 -30.24
N THR A 147 12.94 9.13 -29.44
CA THR A 147 14.22 9.67 -29.91
C THR A 147 15.18 8.56 -30.31
#